data_AF-A0AAD6N3F4-F1
#
_entry.id   AF-A0AAD6N3F4-F1
#
_cell.length_a   1.000
_cell.length_b   1.000
_cell.length_c   1.000
_cell.angle_alpha   90.00
_cell.angle_beta   90.00
_cell.angle_gamma   90.00
#
_symmetry.space_group_name_H-M   'P 1'
#
loop_
_entity.id
_entity.type
_entity.pdbx_description
1 polymer ?
#
loop_
_entity_poly.entity_id
_entity_poly.type
_entity_poly.pdbx_seq_one_letter_code
_entity_poly.pdbx_strand_id
1 'polypeptide(L)'
;MMFLTLYLAFASVFSCTVAALPSLQTRAILAYRSWDLRFLSVAPPTCDPSQSNLGYSIFHRYGASPRSCEALDTNSFNATNLKSISWKSPEPSDQQDICMFSTADCSGGSNAFLGTITSGWDVCYLYNGFLGWSVVEHGDACV
;
A
#
# COMPACT_ATOMS: atom_id res chain seq x y z
N MET A 1 -13.70 62.54 -48.74
CA MET A 1 -12.80 61.40 -49.00
C MET A 1 -12.74 60.58 -47.71
N MET A 2 -13.15 59.31 -47.80
CA MET A 2 -13.54 58.46 -46.68
C MET A 2 -12.30 57.76 -46.10
N PHE A 3 -11.99 57.99 -44.82
CA PHE A 3 -10.92 57.26 -44.12
C PHE A 3 -11.47 55.94 -43.58
N LEU A 4 -10.93 54.83 -44.08
CA LEU A 4 -11.32 53.48 -43.72
C LEU A 4 -10.52 53.03 -42.48
N THR A 5 -11.17 52.93 -41.34
CA THR A 5 -10.56 52.45 -40.08
C THR A 5 -10.53 50.92 -40.06
N LEU A 6 -9.33 50.33 -40.04
CA LEU A 6 -9.15 48.88 -39.98
C LEU A 6 -9.20 48.41 -38.51
N TYR A 7 -10.25 47.68 -38.12
CA TYR A 7 -10.33 47.04 -36.79
C TYR A 7 -9.68 45.65 -36.84
N LEU A 8 -8.56 45.48 -36.13
CA LEU A 8 -7.94 44.18 -35.87
C LEU A 8 -8.66 43.50 -34.70
N ALA A 9 -9.46 42.48 -34.99
CA ALA A 9 -10.05 41.61 -33.98
C ALA A 9 -9.00 40.61 -33.48
N PHE A 10 -8.58 40.75 -32.22
CA PHE A 10 -7.75 39.76 -31.53
C PHE A 10 -8.64 38.59 -31.11
N ALA A 11 -8.59 37.47 -31.85
CA ALA A 11 -9.25 36.24 -31.46
C ALA A 11 -8.38 35.50 -30.43
N SER A 12 -8.73 35.60 -29.14
CA SER A 12 -8.10 34.80 -28.09
C SER A 12 -8.64 33.36 -28.16
N VAL A 13 -7.85 32.43 -28.68
CA VAL A 13 -8.12 30.99 -28.60
C VAL A 13 -7.88 30.53 -27.18
N PHE A 14 -8.96 30.35 -26.41
CA PHE A 14 -8.91 29.68 -25.10
C PHE A 14 -8.59 28.20 -25.35
N SER A 15 -7.33 27.81 -25.15
CA SER A 15 -6.93 26.41 -25.14
C SER A 15 -7.40 25.79 -23.82
N CYS A 16 -8.59 25.18 -23.82
CA CYS A 16 -9.01 24.31 -22.73
C CYS A 16 -8.11 23.08 -22.75
N THR A 17 -7.14 23.02 -21.85
CA THR A 17 -6.38 21.80 -21.58
C THR A 17 -7.35 20.76 -21.06
N VAL A 18 -7.67 19.76 -21.90
CA VAL A 18 -8.43 18.58 -21.46
C VAL A 18 -7.56 17.86 -20.44
N ALA A 19 -7.96 17.86 -19.17
CA ALA A 19 -7.31 17.04 -18.16
C ALA A 19 -7.38 15.58 -18.65
N ALA A 20 -6.21 15.00 -18.95
CA ALA A 20 -6.14 13.62 -19.42
C ALA A 20 -6.80 12.72 -18.38
N LEU A 21 -7.81 11.96 -18.80
CA LEU A 21 -8.42 10.95 -17.93
C LEU A 21 -7.32 9.99 -17.46
N PRO A 22 -7.26 9.64 -16.16
CA PRO A 22 -6.27 8.70 -15.66
C PRO A 22 -6.32 7.39 -16.46
N SER A 23 -5.14 6.86 -16.77
CA SER A 23 -4.98 5.65 -17.58
C SER A 23 -5.68 4.46 -16.93
N LEU A 24 -5.98 3.41 -17.70
CA LEU A 24 -6.59 2.18 -17.16
C LEU A 24 -5.75 1.54 -16.03
N GLN A 25 -4.41 1.69 -16.07
CA GLN A 25 -3.54 1.32 -14.95
C GLN A 25 -3.85 2.16 -13.71
N THR A 26 -3.92 3.49 -13.83
CA THR A 26 -4.31 4.37 -12.72
C THR A 26 -5.69 4.02 -12.14
N ARG A 27 -6.64 3.57 -12.96
CA ARG A 27 -7.96 3.12 -12.50
C ARG A 27 -7.92 1.77 -11.76
N ALA A 28 -6.97 0.89 -12.08
CA ALA A 28 -6.77 -0.37 -11.37
C ALA A 28 -6.10 -0.15 -9.99
N ILE A 29 -5.17 0.82 -9.90
CA ILE A 29 -4.58 1.28 -8.62
C ILE A 29 -5.68 1.86 -7.72
N LEU A 30 -6.59 2.65 -8.31
CA LEU A 30 -7.73 3.25 -7.61
C LEU A 30 -8.92 2.30 -7.49
N ALA A 31 -8.83 1.03 -7.92
CA ALA A 31 -9.91 0.08 -7.74
C ALA A 31 -10.03 -0.27 -6.25
N TYR A 32 -11.22 -0.08 -5.69
CA TYR A 32 -11.49 -0.29 -4.27
C TYR A 32 -11.08 -1.69 -3.82
N ARG A 33 -9.96 -1.79 -3.10
CA ARG A 33 -9.51 -3.03 -2.46
C ARG A 33 -9.29 -2.72 -0.98
N SER A 34 -10.07 -3.37 -0.12
CA SER A 34 -10.28 -2.97 1.28
C SER A 34 -9.15 -3.37 2.25
N TRP A 35 -7.98 -3.79 1.76
CA TRP A 35 -6.90 -4.32 2.60
C TRP A 35 -5.55 -4.34 1.86
N ASP A 36 -4.47 -4.08 2.61
CA ASP A 36 -3.08 -4.21 2.13
C ASP A 36 -2.29 -5.27 2.92
N LEU A 37 -2.58 -5.45 4.22
CA LEU A 37 -2.05 -6.51 5.07
C LEU A 37 -3.19 -7.33 5.67
N ARG A 38 -3.14 -8.66 5.55
CA ARG A 38 -4.10 -9.59 6.17
C ARG A 38 -3.36 -10.64 6.98
N PHE A 39 -3.91 -11.02 8.13
CA PHE A 39 -3.49 -12.23 8.83
C PHE A 39 -4.45 -13.37 8.53
N LEU A 40 -3.89 -14.58 8.41
CA LEU A 40 -4.59 -15.78 8.04
C LEU A 40 -4.24 -16.90 9.01
N SER A 41 -5.24 -17.72 9.33
CA SER A 41 -5.07 -18.90 10.19
C SER A 41 -4.54 -20.13 9.46
N VAL A 42 -4.27 -20.01 8.16
CA VAL A 42 -3.80 -21.08 7.28
C VAL A 42 -2.39 -20.74 6.82
N ALA A 43 -1.46 -21.70 6.85
CA ALA A 43 -0.09 -21.51 6.37
C ALA A 43 0.01 -21.68 4.85
N PRO A 44 1.03 -21.13 4.17
CA PRO A 44 1.39 -21.56 2.83
C PRO A 44 1.71 -23.07 2.82
N PRO A 45 1.48 -23.79 1.70
CA PRO A 45 1.04 -23.30 0.39
C PRO A 45 -0.49 -23.26 0.21
N THR A 46 -1.28 -23.60 1.23
CA THR A 46 -2.75 -23.69 1.14
C THR A 46 -3.46 -22.39 1.50
N CYS A 47 -2.71 -21.35 1.83
CA CYS A 47 -3.26 -20.03 2.10
C CYS A 47 -3.92 -19.45 0.84
N ASP A 48 -5.03 -18.75 1.02
CA ASP A 48 -5.72 -18.03 -0.06
C ASP A 48 -5.72 -16.54 0.27
N PRO A 49 -4.93 -15.71 -0.43
CA PRO A 49 -4.86 -14.26 -0.19
C PRO A 49 -6.19 -13.55 -0.51
N SER A 50 -7.03 -14.14 -1.36
CA SER A 50 -8.34 -13.59 -1.73
C SER A 50 -9.37 -13.78 -0.63
N GLN A 51 -9.23 -14.82 0.20
CA GLN A 51 -10.13 -15.06 1.33
C GLN A 51 -9.98 -13.98 2.41
N SER A 52 -11.07 -13.26 2.65
CA SER A 52 -11.16 -12.30 3.74
C SER A 52 -11.61 -13.00 5.01
N ASN A 53 -10.70 -13.24 5.95
CA ASN A 53 -11.09 -13.57 7.31
C ASN A 53 -11.09 -12.29 8.16
N LEU A 54 -12.27 -11.65 8.28
CA LEU A 54 -12.41 -10.34 8.94
C LEU A 54 -12.03 -10.39 10.42
N GLY A 55 -12.02 -11.58 11.05
CA GLY A 55 -11.59 -11.75 12.45
C GLY A 55 -10.08 -11.62 12.67
N TYR A 56 -9.29 -11.61 11.59
CA TYR A 56 -7.82 -11.52 11.64
C TYR A 56 -7.27 -10.48 10.65
N SER A 57 -8.13 -9.67 10.04
CA SER A 57 -7.69 -8.67 9.06
C SER A 57 -7.55 -7.32 9.73
N ILE A 58 -6.33 -6.78 9.82
CA ILE A 58 -6.15 -5.36 10.15
C ILE A 58 -6.50 -4.58 8.88
N PHE A 59 -7.62 -3.84 8.92
CA PHE A 59 -8.04 -3.02 7.79
C PHE A 59 -7.11 -1.81 7.66
N HIS A 60 -6.19 -1.91 6.71
CA HIS A 60 -5.44 -0.75 6.27
C HIS A 60 -6.32 0.14 5.39
N ARG A 61 -6.47 1.42 5.77
CA ARG A 61 -7.17 2.43 4.99
C ARG A 61 -6.30 2.81 3.77
N TYR A 62 -6.75 2.37 2.60
CA TYR A 62 -6.45 2.84 1.24
C TYR A 62 -5.06 3.46 0.96
N GLY A 63 -4.26 2.74 0.17
CA GLY A 63 -2.99 3.20 -0.38
C GLY A 63 -1.87 2.97 0.62
N ALA A 64 -1.00 1.99 0.35
CA ALA A 64 0.24 1.85 1.09
C ALA A 64 1.08 3.10 0.81
N SER A 65 0.91 4.09 1.67
CA SER A 65 1.85 5.18 1.83
C SER A 65 2.87 4.73 2.88
N PRO A 66 4.11 5.25 2.82
CA PRO A 66 5.08 5.01 3.86
C PRO A 66 4.45 5.26 5.24
N ARG A 67 4.64 4.29 6.13
CA ARG A 67 4.16 4.34 7.50
C ARG A 67 5.33 4.25 8.44
N SER A 68 5.30 5.13 9.44
CA SER A 68 6.06 4.92 10.67
C SER A 68 5.63 3.62 11.35
N CYS A 69 6.39 3.22 12.37
CA CYS A 69 6.07 2.03 13.15
C CYS A 69 4.61 2.01 13.64
N GLU A 70 3.95 0.88 13.44
CA GLU A 70 2.62 0.54 13.94
C GLU A 70 2.73 -0.71 14.83
N ALA A 71 2.19 -0.62 16.04
CA ALA A 71 2.08 -1.76 16.94
C ALA A 71 0.93 -2.67 16.47
N LEU A 72 1.16 -3.98 16.47
CA LEU A 72 0.06 -4.93 16.36
C LEU A 72 -0.72 -4.96 17.67
N ASP A 73 -2.01 -4.62 17.61
CA ASP A 73 -2.90 -4.82 18.74
C ASP A 73 -3.27 -6.30 18.87
N THR A 74 -2.40 -7.06 19.53
CA THR A 74 -2.58 -8.49 19.82
C THR A 74 -3.79 -8.78 20.71
N ASN A 75 -4.43 -7.76 21.30
CA ASN A 75 -5.68 -7.93 22.04
C ASN A 75 -6.90 -7.93 21.11
N SER A 76 -6.79 -7.30 19.94
CA SER A 76 -7.86 -7.23 18.94
C SER A 76 -7.98 -8.48 18.06
N PHE A 77 -6.94 -9.32 18.00
CA PHE A 77 -6.92 -10.56 17.20
C PHE A 77 -6.27 -11.72 17.96
N ASN A 78 -6.78 -12.94 17.78
CA ASN A 78 -6.23 -14.13 18.45
C ASN A 78 -4.90 -14.57 17.79
N ALA A 79 -3.79 -14.03 18.29
CA ALA A 79 -2.44 -14.27 17.78
C ALA A 79 -2.03 -15.76 17.73
N THR A 80 -2.59 -16.58 18.63
CA THR A 80 -2.28 -18.03 18.73
C THR A 80 -2.63 -18.83 17.49
N ASN A 81 -3.63 -18.37 16.73
CA ASN A 81 -4.10 -19.03 15.52
C ASN A 81 -3.49 -18.46 14.25
N LEU A 82 -2.63 -17.44 14.34
CA LEU A 82 -1.99 -16.86 13.17
C LEU A 82 -0.93 -17.81 12.60
N LYS A 83 -1.00 -18.05 11.30
CA LYS A 83 -0.07 -18.93 10.58
C LYS A 83 0.59 -18.24 9.42
N SER A 84 -0.11 -17.31 8.76
CA SER A 84 0.45 -16.57 7.64
C SER A 84 -0.06 -15.14 7.58
N ILE A 85 0.65 -14.33 6.80
CA ILE A 85 0.26 -12.99 6.42
C ILE A 85 0.18 -12.90 4.91
N SER A 86 -0.75 -12.11 4.40
CA SER A 86 -0.82 -11.73 2.99
C SER A 86 -0.56 -10.24 2.89
N TRP A 87 0.49 -9.87 2.15
CA TRP A 87 0.85 -8.48 1.88
C TRP A 87 0.60 -8.17 0.43
N LYS A 88 0.06 -6.98 0.21
CA LYS A 88 -0.32 -6.49 -1.09
C LYS A 88 0.29 -5.11 -1.30
N SER A 89 1.54 -5.12 -1.76
CA SER A 89 2.21 -3.92 -2.24
C SER A 89 1.43 -3.31 -3.43
N PRO A 90 1.42 -1.98 -3.60
CA PRO A 90 0.90 -1.32 -4.80
C PRO A 90 1.66 -1.71 -6.07
N GLU A 91 1.29 -1.11 -7.21
CA GLU A 91 1.91 -1.38 -8.50
C GLU A 91 3.43 -1.16 -8.51
N PRO A 92 4.19 -1.74 -9.45
CA PRO A 92 5.66 -1.66 -9.46
C PRO A 92 6.24 -0.24 -9.43
N SER A 93 5.51 0.77 -9.94
CA SER A 93 5.89 2.19 -9.90
C SER A 93 5.76 2.85 -8.53
N ASP A 94 5.04 2.22 -7.61
CA ASP A 94 4.78 2.67 -6.24
C ASP A 94 4.87 1.48 -5.27
N GLN A 95 5.84 0.60 -5.52
CA GLN A 95 6.03 -0.60 -4.72
C GLN A 95 6.46 -0.21 -3.30
N GLN A 96 5.93 -0.91 -2.32
CA GLN A 96 6.17 -0.67 -0.91
C GLN A 96 6.57 -1.97 -0.22
N ASP A 97 7.56 -1.88 0.65
CA ASP A 97 8.09 -2.99 1.42
C ASP A 97 7.54 -2.92 2.85
N ILE A 98 7.23 -4.09 3.41
CA ILE A 98 6.82 -4.20 4.82
C ILE A 98 7.99 -4.71 5.66
N CYS A 99 8.37 -3.89 6.64
CA CYS A 99 9.39 -4.20 7.63
C CYS A 99 8.72 -4.78 8.89
N MET A 100 9.27 -5.84 9.44
CA MET A 100 8.72 -6.54 10.59
C MET A 100 9.69 -6.53 11.77
N PHE A 101 9.18 -6.23 12.96
CA PHE A 101 9.98 -6.09 14.17
C PHE A 101 9.40 -6.92 15.33
N SER A 102 10.27 -7.48 16.17
CA SER A 102 9.89 -8.25 17.35
C SER A 102 9.38 -7.38 18.50
N THR A 103 9.51 -6.05 18.39
CA THR A 103 9.08 -5.06 19.37
C THR A 103 7.89 -4.27 18.81
N ALA A 104 6.95 -3.91 19.68
CA ALA A 104 5.73 -3.20 19.26
C ALA A 104 6.00 -1.74 18.83
N ASP A 105 7.11 -1.16 19.26
CA ASP A 105 7.55 0.19 18.93
C ASP A 105 8.64 0.22 17.83
N CYS A 106 8.91 -0.92 17.20
CA CYS A 106 9.96 -1.12 16.19
C CYS A 106 11.38 -0.75 16.66
N SER A 107 11.58 -0.58 17.98
CA SER A 107 12.87 -0.27 18.56
C SER A 107 13.77 -1.51 18.67
N GLY A 108 15.07 -1.31 18.92
CA GLY A 108 16.03 -2.39 19.13
C GLY A 108 16.93 -2.71 17.92
N GLY A 109 16.78 -1.94 16.83
CA GLY A 109 17.65 -2.01 15.66
C GLY A 109 17.68 -3.41 15.04
N SER A 110 18.84 -3.82 14.52
CA SER A 110 18.99 -5.10 13.82
C SER A 110 18.66 -6.34 14.66
N ASN A 111 18.68 -6.25 15.99
CA ASN A 111 18.32 -7.36 16.87
C ASN A 111 16.80 -7.57 16.97
N ALA A 112 16.03 -6.50 16.77
CA ALA A 112 14.57 -6.57 16.77
C ALA A 112 14.01 -6.77 15.36
N PHE A 113 14.80 -6.53 14.32
CA PHE A 113 14.38 -6.70 12.94
C PHE A 113 14.22 -8.18 12.57
N LEU A 114 13.02 -8.56 12.14
CA LEU A 114 12.66 -9.94 11.80
C LEU A 114 12.65 -10.20 10.28
N GLY A 115 12.78 -9.16 9.47
CA GLY A 115 12.88 -9.25 8.02
C GLY A 115 11.96 -8.28 7.28
N THR A 116 12.10 -8.30 5.97
CA THR A 116 11.30 -7.51 5.03
C THR A 116 10.57 -8.43 4.08
N ILE A 117 9.32 -8.11 3.76
CA ILE A 117 8.67 -8.66 2.58
C ILE A 117 8.71 -7.59 1.50
N THR A 118 9.44 -7.92 0.44
CA THR A 118 9.67 -7.04 -0.70
C THR A 118 8.86 -7.43 -1.93
N SER A 119 8.27 -8.63 -1.93
CA SER A 119 7.55 -9.17 -3.08
C SER A 119 6.10 -8.70 -3.15
N GLY A 120 5.64 -8.55 -4.40
CA GLY A 120 4.32 -8.02 -4.72
C GLY A 120 3.18 -9.03 -4.59
N TRP A 121 1.98 -8.44 -4.57
CA TRP A 121 0.62 -8.96 -4.80
C TRP A 121 0.30 -10.44 -4.58
N ASP A 122 -0.67 -10.70 -3.68
CA ASP A 122 -1.35 -11.99 -3.50
C ASP A 122 -0.40 -13.18 -3.20
N VAL A 123 0.63 -12.92 -2.39
CA VAL A 123 1.50 -13.98 -1.83
C VAL A 123 1.28 -14.03 -0.33
N CYS A 124 1.12 -15.22 0.22
CA CYS A 124 1.17 -15.38 1.66
C CYS A 124 2.55 -15.84 2.14
N TYR A 125 2.97 -15.23 3.24
CA TYR A 125 4.22 -15.48 3.92
C TYR A 125 3.93 -16.11 5.28
N LEU A 126 4.82 -16.99 5.75
CA LEU A 126 4.69 -17.49 7.11
C LEU A 126 4.76 -16.33 8.11
N TYR A 127 3.84 -16.33 9.07
CA TYR A 127 3.87 -15.35 10.14
C TYR A 127 5.07 -15.64 11.05
N ASN A 128 5.97 -14.68 11.18
CA ASN A 128 7.22 -14.80 11.95
C ASN A 128 7.11 -14.31 13.40
N GLY A 129 5.92 -13.87 13.84
CA GLY A 129 5.70 -13.43 15.22
C GLY A 129 6.04 -11.96 15.50
N PHE A 130 6.15 -11.12 14.48
CA PHE A 130 6.39 -9.68 14.67
C PHE A 130 5.31 -9.03 15.55
N LEU A 131 5.70 -8.02 16.33
CA LEU A 131 4.81 -7.25 17.21
C LEU A 131 4.65 -5.81 16.72
N GLY A 132 5.59 -5.32 15.91
CA GLY A 132 5.55 -4.02 15.27
C GLY A 132 5.93 -4.15 13.80
N TRP A 133 5.41 -3.24 12.97
CA TRP A 133 5.69 -3.22 11.55
C TRP A 133 5.70 -1.79 11.02
N SER A 134 6.42 -1.57 9.93
CA SER A 134 6.41 -0.30 9.19
C SER A 134 6.33 -0.57 7.69
N VAL A 135 5.98 0.47 6.93
CA VAL A 135 5.93 0.42 5.47
C VAL A 135 6.88 1.46 4.93
N VAL A 136 7.77 1.05 4.05
CA VAL A 136 8.78 1.93 3.43
C VAL A 136 8.69 1.82 1.92
N GLU A 137 9.21 2.83 1.21
CA GLU A 137 9.32 2.73 -0.24
C GLU A 137 10.20 1.52 -0.61
N HIS A 138 9.90 0.89 -1.74
CA HIS A 138 10.62 -0.31 -2.13
C HIS A 138 12.14 -0.09 -2.21
N GLY A 139 12.89 -0.92 -1.49
CA GLY A 139 14.35 -0.84 -1.41
C GLY A 139 14.89 0.12 -0.35
N ASP A 140 14.04 0.88 0.34
CA ASP A 140 14.46 1.68 1.48
C ASP A 140 14.82 0.82 2.69
N ALA A 141 15.63 1.39 3.58
CA ALA A 141 16.06 0.71 4.78
C ALA A 141 14.94 0.61 5.82
N CYS A 142 14.78 -0.58 6.40
CA CYS A 142 13.99 -0.77 7.61
C CYS A 142 14.77 -0.24 8.81
N VAL A 143 14.26 0.84 9.42
CA VAL A 143 14.88 1.54 10.58
C VAL A 143 13.93 1.60 11.76
#